data_AF-A0A8R2A538-F1
#
_entry.id   AF-A0A8R2A538-F1
#
_cell.length_a   1.000
_cell.length_b   1.000
_cell.length_c   1.000
_cell.angle_alpha   90.00
_cell.angle_beta   90.00
_cell.angle_gamma   90.00
#
_symmetry.space_group_name_H-M   'P 1'
#
loop_
_entity.id
_entity.type
_entity.pdbx_description
1 polymer ?
#
loop_
_entity_poly.entity_id
_entity_poly.type
_entity_poly.pdbx_seq_one_letter_code
_entity_poly.pdbx_strand_id
1 'polypeptide(L)'
;MIASTAFSVVFLLVIVTKTSSMDLATTKKVLAKPLYDAPRVDNQNSVPKLTVSIYYGSLCSDSVDLFKNQIGPNLAKFQKYVNFDFLPFGKSDKKLFEGRWFFKCQKGLTECMKNKWQACSIHVLPSKLQLLANYLVCYMSSKVETHSGYQCTRNMGLYDDYYGKIKKCFMNRELSDSLMVQYSNRTQTVLPQSAQIPSIVINGVYNEMEQDEAKNNLRNVICKYIHPKPVGLC
;
A
#
# COMPACT_ATOMS: atom_id res chain seq x y z
N MET A 1 43.87 -15.34 -64.62
CA MET A 1 42.54 -14.69 -64.69
C MET A 1 41.55 -15.56 -63.96
N ILE A 2 41.04 -15.06 -62.82
CA ILE A 2 39.67 -15.15 -62.25
C ILE A 2 38.82 -16.29 -62.84
N ALA A 3 38.15 -17.23 -62.16
CA ALA A 3 37.52 -17.43 -60.84
C ALA A 3 36.84 -18.84 -60.97
N SER A 4 36.17 -19.48 -60.03
CA SER A 4 35.96 -19.42 -58.60
C SER A 4 35.35 -20.79 -58.27
N THR A 5 35.79 -21.39 -57.18
CA THR A 5 35.07 -22.44 -56.42
C THR A 5 33.66 -21.91 -56.05
N ALA A 6 32.60 -22.66 -55.79
CA ALA A 6 32.48 -23.91 -55.05
C ALA A 6 31.02 -24.45 -55.17
N PHE A 7 30.92 -25.78 -55.21
CA PHE A 7 30.02 -26.64 -54.45
C PHE A 7 28.49 -26.48 -54.49
N SER A 8 27.91 -27.50 -55.12
CA SER A 8 26.61 -28.14 -54.92
C SER A 8 26.07 -28.20 -53.49
N VAL A 9 24.76 -27.96 -53.31
CA VAL A 9 23.90 -28.81 -52.49
C VAL A 9 22.53 -28.95 -53.16
N VAL A 10 22.13 -30.22 -53.31
CA VAL A 10 20.96 -30.75 -53.99
C VAL A 10 19.66 -30.38 -53.27
N PHE A 11 18.69 -29.88 -54.02
CA PHE A 11 17.29 -29.77 -53.62
C PHE A 11 16.67 -31.18 -53.57
N LEU A 12 16.19 -31.62 -52.40
CA LEU A 12 15.28 -32.76 -52.27
C LEU A 12 14.06 -32.34 -51.45
N LEU A 13 12.94 -32.20 -52.15
CA LEU A 13 11.59 -32.14 -51.61
C LEU A 13 11.26 -33.44 -50.88
N VAL A 14 10.84 -33.35 -49.62
CA VAL A 14 10.06 -34.41 -48.98
C VAL A 14 8.82 -33.77 -48.35
N ILE A 15 7.67 -34.04 -48.97
CA ILE A 15 6.34 -33.81 -48.43
C ILE A 15 6.10 -34.90 -47.38
N VAL A 16 5.80 -34.53 -46.13
CA VAL A 16 5.20 -35.43 -45.14
C VAL A 16 3.90 -34.82 -44.68
N THR A 17 2.79 -35.34 -45.22
CA THR A 17 1.47 -35.23 -44.64
C THR A 17 1.33 -36.29 -43.55
N LYS A 18 1.17 -35.87 -42.29
CA LYS A 18 0.51 -36.72 -41.29
C LYS A 18 -0.20 -35.86 -40.25
N THR A 19 -1.52 -36.02 -40.26
CA THR A 19 -2.47 -35.58 -39.25
C THR A 19 -2.28 -36.38 -37.97
N SER A 20 -2.20 -35.70 -36.83
CA SER A 20 -2.54 -36.28 -35.52
C SER A 20 -3.09 -35.18 -34.62
N SER A 21 -4.34 -35.41 -34.24
CA SER A 21 -5.18 -34.71 -33.27
C SER A 21 -4.56 -34.70 -31.87
N MET A 22 -5.12 -33.83 -31.00
CA MET A 22 -5.02 -33.83 -29.52
C MET A 22 -3.73 -33.18 -28.96
N ASP A 23 -3.73 -32.22 -28.04
CA ASP A 23 -4.77 -31.74 -27.12
C ASP A 23 -4.66 -30.23 -26.88
N LEU A 24 -5.83 -29.62 -26.76
CA LEU A 24 -6.06 -28.31 -26.18
C LEU A 24 -5.64 -28.33 -24.71
N ALA A 25 -4.34 -28.13 -24.44
CA ALA A 25 -3.85 -27.82 -23.11
C ALA A 25 -4.32 -26.41 -22.75
N THR A 26 -5.53 -26.37 -22.19
CA THR A 26 -6.08 -25.26 -21.43
C THR A 26 -5.02 -24.80 -20.44
N THR A 27 -4.41 -23.64 -20.69
CA THR A 27 -3.65 -22.93 -19.68
C THR A 27 -4.65 -22.63 -18.55
N LYS A 28 -4.58 -23.45 -17.50
CA LYS A 28 -5.24 -23.18 -16.22
C LYS A 28 -4.82 -21.77 -15.83
N LYS A 29 -5.74 -20.83 -16.01
CA LYS A 29 -5.73 -19.53 -15.37
C LYS A 29 -5.67 -19.85 -13.87
N VAL A 30 -4.47 -19.84 -13.30
CA VAL A 30 -4.31 -19.81 -11.84
C VAL A 30 -4.80 -18.42 -11.45
N LEU A 31 -6.11 -18.32 -11.29
CA LEU A 31 -6.77 -17.24 -10.62
C LEU A 31 -6.20 -17.27 -9.21
N ALA A 32 -5.20 -16.42 -8.95
CA ALA A 32 -4.77 -16.11 -7.60
C ALA A 32 -6.03 -15.63 -6.88
N LYS A 33 -6.59 -16.51 -6.04
CA LYS A 33 -7.72 -16.18 -5.19
C LYS A 33 -7.28 -14.97 -4.35
N PRO A 34 -8.06 -13.87 -4.31
CA PRO A 34 -7.75 -12.77 -3.44
C PRO A 34 -7.61 -13.31 -2.02
N LEU A 35 -6.49 -13.03 -1.38
CA LEU A 35 -6.34 -13.25 0.06
C LEU A 35 -7.20 -12.19 0.74
N TYR A 36 -8.51 -12.43 0.80
CA TYR A 36 -9.51 -12.03 1.78
C TYR A 36 -10.88 -12.31 1.15
N ASP A 37 -11.42 -13.48 1.45
CA ASP A 37 -12.86 -13.74 1.53
C ASP A 37 -13.05 -15.05 2.31
N ALA A 38 -13.08 -14.88 3.64
CA ALA A 38 -13.79 -15.77 4.55
C ALA A 38 -14.56 -14.85 5.50
N PRO A 39 -15.89 -15.01 5.65
CA PRO A 39 -16.62 -14.34 6.71
C PRO A 39 -15.99 -14.78 8.03
N ARG A 40 -15.43 -13.83 8.77
CA ARG A 40 -15.08 -14.06 10.16
C ARG A 40 -16.40 -14.33 10.85
N VAL A 41 -16.59 -15.54 11.38
CA VAL A 41 -17.64 -15.79 12.36
C VAL A 41 -17.19 -15.02 13.61
N ASP A 42 -17.59 -13.75 13.67
CA ASP A 42 -17.38 -12.94 14.86
C ASP A 42 -18.30 -13.48 15.95
N ASN A 43 -17.68 -13.86 17.07
CA ASN A 43 -18.35 -14.12 18.32
C ASN A 43 -19.21 -12.88 18.63
N GLN A 44 -20.53 -13.05 18.69
CA GLN A 44 -21.56 -12.01 18.53
C GLN A 44 -21.66 -10.96 19.67
N ASN A 45 -20.57 -10.74 20.42
CA ASN A 45 -20.51 -9.85 21.58
C ASN A 45 -19.50 -8.68 21.44
N SER A 46 -18.85 -8.49 20.28
CA SER A 46 -18.01 -7.30 20.06
C SER A 46 -18.73 -6.26 19.22
N VAL A 47 -18.93 -5.06 19.78
CA VAL A 47 -19.41 -3.89 19.03
C VAL A 47 -18.50 -3.66 17.81
N PRO A 48 -19.05 -3.57 16.58
CA PRO A 48 -18.24 -3.34 15.38
C PRO A 48 -17.39 -2.08 15.51
N LYS A 49 -16.10 -2.17 15.17
CA LYS A 49 -15.21 -1.00 15.16
C LYS A 49 -15.43 -0.15 13.92
N LEU A 50 -15.39 1.16 14.08
CA LEU A 50 -15.35 2.13 12.99
C LEU A 50 -14.05 1.92 12.18
N THR A 51 -14.13 1.81 10.86
CA THR A 51 -12.91 1.80 10.03
C THR A 51 -12.58 3.21 9.58
N VAL A 52 -11.37 3.66 9.90
CA VAL A 52 -10.85 4.98 9.50
C VAL A 52 -9.63 4.76 8.62
N SER A 53 -9.81 4.91 7.32
CA SER A 53 -8.74 4.75 6.33
C SER A 53 -8.11 6.11 6.00
N ILE A 54 -6.79 6.20 6.13
CA ILE A 54 -6.00 7.39 5.88
C ILE A 54 -5.20 7.19 4.60
N TYR A 55 -5.51 7.98 3.57
CA TYR A 55 -4.82 8.01 2.30
C TYR A 55 -3.84 9.18 2.30
N TYR A 56 -2.54 8.91 2.24
CA TYR A 56 -1.51 9.92 2.50
C TYR A 56 -0.29 9.78 1.59
N GLY A 57 0.46 10.89 1.44
CA GLY A 57 1.74 10.93 0.74
C GLY A 57 2.86 11.20 1.74
N SER A 58 3.94 10.41 1.68
CA SER A 58 4.99 10.42 2.70
C SER A 58 5.80 11.72 2.82
N LEU A 59 5.78 12.56 1.79
CA LEU A 59 6.42 13.87 1.80
C LEU A 59 5.42 15.03 1.74
N CYS A 60 4.11 14.78 1.71
CA CYS A 60 3.08 15.83 1.76
C CYS A 60 3.07 16.49 3.15
N SER A 61 3.18 17.83 3.20
CA SER A 61 3.21 18.59 4.46
C SER A 61 1.99 18.31 5.33
N ASP A 62 0.81 18.37 4.72
CA ASP A 62 -0.47 18.18 5.41
C ASP A 62 -0.62 16.74 5.90
N SER A 63 -0.02 15.77 5.18
CA SER A 63 0.05 14.38 5.64
C SER A 63 0.97 14.24 6.86
N VAL A 64 2.13 14.90 6.86
CA VAL A 64 3.03 14.92 8.02
C VAL A 64 2.33 15.54 9.23
N ASP A 65 1.65 16.67 9.04
CA ASP A 65 0.91 17.35 10.10
C ASP A 65 -0.26 16.51 10.64
N LEU A 66 -1.01 15.84 9.76
CA LEU A 66 -2.06 14.91 10.17
C LEU A 66 -1.50 13.79 11.05
N PHE A 67 -0.39 13.16 10.66
CA PHE A 67 0.23 12.10 11.44
C PHE A 67 0.69 12.60 12.81
N LYS A 68 1.41 13.72 12.84
CA LYS A 68 1.97 14.30 14.05
C LYS A 68 0.92 14.81 15.02
N ASN A 69 -0.06 15.56 14.52
CA ASN A 69 -0.96 16.37 15.35
C ASN A 69 -2.31 15.67 15.59
N GLN A 70 -2.77 14.82 14.67
CA GLN A 70 -4.07 14.16 14.78
C GLN A 70 -3.94 12.66 15.07
N ILE A 71 -3.13 11.91 14.32
CA ILE A 71 -3.06 10.44 14.47
C ILE A 71 -2.32 10.07 15.76
N GLY A 72 -1.11 10.59 15.96
CA GLY A 72 -0.27 10.26 17.12
C GLY A 72 -1.00 10.43 18.48
N PRO A 73 -1.59 11.61 18.77
CA PRO A 73 -2.26 11.86 20.04
C PRO A 73 -3.59 11.09 20.25
N ASN A 74 -4.24 10.64 19.18
CA ASN A 74 -5.57 10.03 19.25
C ASN A 74 -5.56 8.50 19.13
N LEU A 75 -4.55 7.89 18.51
CA LEU A 75 -4.59 6.47 18.16
C LEU A 75 -4.81 5.54 19.37
N ALA A 76 -4.04 5.75 20.45
CA ALA A 76 -4.15 4.94 21.67
C ALA A 76 -5.50 5.09 22.37
N LYS A 77 -6.12 6.27 22.25
CA LYS A 77 -7.42 6.58 22.84
C LYS A 77 -8.55 5.89 22.08
N PHE A 78 -8.43 5.80 20.76
CA PHE A 78 -9.46 5.24 19.89
C PHE A 78 -9.28 3.76 19.52
N GLN A 79 -8.17 3.10 19.89
CA GLN A 79 -7.87 1.70 19.49
C GLN A 79 -8.98 0.67 19.82
N LYS A 80 -9.82 0.95 20.82
CA LYS A 80 -10.96 0.09 21.18
C LYS A 80 -12.16 0.26 20.24
N TYR A 81 -12.33 1.43 19.65
CA TYR A 81 -13.50 1.82 18.87
C TYR A 81 -13.21 1.93 17.36
N VAL A 82 -11.94 2.14 17.01
CA VAL A 82 -11.51 2.42 15.64
C VAL A 82 -10.48 1.40 15.20
N ASN A 83 -10.65 0.92 13.97
CA ASN A 83 -9.63 0.26 13.19
C ASN A 83 -9.01 1.28 12.23
N PHE A 84 -7.80 1.76 12.54
CA PHE A 84 -7.07 2.63 11.63
C PHE A 84 -6.38 1.82 10.55
N ASP A 85 -6.50 2.30 9.32
CA ASP A 85 -5.93 1.70 8.13
C ASP A 85 -5.15 2.77 7.35
N PHE A 86 -3.90 2.47 7.00
CA PHE A 86 -2.96 3.45 6.47
C PHE A 86 -2.59 3.09 5.03
N LEU A 87 -2.74 4.03 4.10
CA LEU A 87 -2.49 3.84 2.68
C LEU A 87 -1.44 4.83 2.15
N PRO A 88 -0.14 4.48 2.19
CA PRO A 88 0.94 5.31 1.68
C PRO A 88 1.04 5.19 0.16
N PHE A 89 0.31 6.05 -0.55
CA PHE A 89 0.39 6.15 -2.01
C PHE A 89 0.36 7.60 -2.49
N GLY A 90 -0.34 8.48 -1.77
CA GLY A 90 -0.55 9.86 -2.16
C GLY A 90 -1.26 9.99 -3.51
N LYS A 91 -0.95 11.06 -4.24
CA LYS A 91 -1.42 11.29 -5.61
C LYS A 91 -0.39 10.76 -6.63
N SER A 92 0.08 9.54 -6.42
CA SER A 92 1.04 8.90 -7.32
C SER A 92 0.33 8.24 -8.49
N ASP A 93 1.05 8.08 -9.60
CA ASP A 93 0.63 7.27 -10.74
C ASP A 93 1.43 5.96 -10.77
N LYS A 94 0.85 4.95 -11.42
CA LYS A 94 1.55 3.70 -11.73
C LYS A 94 1.45 3.38 -13.23
N LYS A 95 2.50 2.77 -13.77
CA LYS A 95 2.55 2.28 -15.15
C LYS A 95 3.16 0.88 -15.17
N LEU A 96 2.54 -0.02 -15.93
CA LEU A 96 3.11 -1.32 -16.25
C LEU A 96 3.90 -1.21 -17.55
N PHE A 97 5.17 -1.58 -17.53
CA PHE A 97 6.02 -1.61 -18.72
C PHE A 97 6.91 -2.86 -18.67
N GLU A 98 6.88 -3.67 -19.72
CA GLU A 98 7.62 -4.93 -19.83
C GLU A 98 7.46 -5.83 -18.58
N GLY A 99 6.23 -5.99 -18.11
CA GLY A 99 5.91 -6.82 -16.94
C GLY A 99 6.36 -6.25 -15.59
N ARG A 100 6.86 -5.01 -15.55
CA ARG A 100 7.31 -4.34 -14.31
C ARG A 100 6.51 -3.08 -14.01
N TRP A 101 6.20 -2.88 -12.73
CA TRP A 101 5.53 -1.68 -12.26
C TRP A 101 6.53 -0.54 -12.03
N PHE A 102 6.14 0.65 -12.48
CA PHE A 102 6.83 1.90 -12.26
C PHE A 102 5.88 2.89 -11.61
N PHE A 103 6.38 3.68 -10.67
CA PHE A 103 5.58 4.64 -9.92
C PHE A 103 6.13 6.05 -10.13
N LYS A 104 5.22 7.01 -10.35
CA LYS A 104 5.53 8.44 -10.45
C LYS A 104 4.82 9.16 -9.31
N CYS A 105 5.58 9.74 -8.40
CA CYS A 105 5.04 10.48 -7.25
C CYS A 105 5.20 11.98 -7.47
N GLN A 106 4.35 12.79 -6.84
CA GLN A 106 4.33 14.25 -7.04
C GLN A 106 5.63 14.91 -6.59
N LYS A 107 6.24 14.38 -5.51
CA LYS A 107 7.53 14.87 -4.97
C LYS A 107 8.71 13.99 -5.41
N GLY A 108 8.60 13.36 -6.58
CA GLY A 108 9.68 12.62 -7.23
C GLY A 108 9.99 11.26 -6.59
N LEU A 109 11.16 10.73 -6.91
CA LEU A 109 11.56 9.37 -6.54
C LEU A 109 11.66 9.17 -5.02
N THR A 110 12.07 10.19 -4.28
CA THR A 110 12.18 10.12 -2.81
C THR A 110 10.84 9.81 -2.16
N GLU A 111 9.76 10.49 -2.58
CA GLU A 111 8.40 10.19 -2.07
C GLU A 111 7.96 8.77 -2.43
N CYS A 112 8.25 8.30 -3.65
CA CYS A 112 7.93 6.93 -4.05
C CYS A 112 8.65 5.90 -3.18
N MET A 113 9.92 6.11 -2.89
CA MET A 113 10.71 5.22 -2.04
C MET A 113 10.21 5.25 -0.59
N LYS A 114 9.85 6.43 -0.07
CA LYS A 114 9.29 6.57 1.28
C LYS A 114 7.88 5.97 1.41
N ASN A 115 7.02 6.13 0.39
CA ASN A 115 5.71 5.48 0.34
C ASN A 115 5.87 3.95 0.35
N LYS A 116 6.77 3.43 -0.49
CA LYS A 116 7.07 1.98 -0.57
C LYS A 116 7.66 1.43 0.74
N TRP A 117 8.52 2.18 1.41
CA TRP A 117 9.05 1.77 2.72
C TRP A 117 7.94 1.68 3.77
N GLN A 118 7.02 2.65 3.79
CA GLN A 118 5.85 2.62 4.70
C GLN A 118 4.89 1.49 4.35
N ALA A 119 4.66 1.21 3.06
CA ALA A 119 3.90 0.03 2.61
C ALA A 119 4.48 -1.28 3.18
N CYS A 120 5.81 -1.45 3.10
CA CYS A 120 6.49 -2.58 3.72
C CYS A 120 6.42 -2.59 5.25
N SER A 121 6.43 -1.41 5.88
CA SER A 121 6.29 -1.29 7.33
C SER A 121 4.91 -1.76 7.81
N ILE A 122 3.85 -1.40 7.08
CA ILE A 122 2.47 -1.84 7.33
C ILE A 122 2.35 -3.35 7.11
N HIS A 123 2.94 -3.88 6.03
CA HIS A 123 2.96 -5.32 5.74
C HIS A 123 3.64 -6.15 6.83
N VAL A 124 4.71 -5.63 7.46
CA VAL A 124 5.46 -6.33 8.52
C VAL A 124 4.78 -6.21 9.90
N LEU A 125 3.94 -5.19 10.12
CA LEU A 125 3.30 -4.88 11.41
C LEU A 125 1.75 -4.96 11.39
N PRO A 126 1.10 -5.94 10.73
CA PRO A 126 -0.34 -5.88 10.43
C PRO A 126 -1.23 -5.93 11.68
N SER A 127 -0.76 -6.56 12.77
CA SER A 127 -1.53 -6.70 14.03
C SER A 127 -1.02 -5.81 15.16
N LYS A 128 -0.03 -4.95 14.90
CA LYS A 128 0.58 -4.08 15.92
C LYS A 128 0.24 -2.62 15.64
N LEU A 129 -1.05 -2.30 15.55
CA LEU A 129 -1.53 -0.98 15.07
C LEU A 129 -0.92 0.20 15.84
N GLN A 130 -0.87 0.14 17.17
CA GLN A 130 -0.26 1.22 17.98
C GLN A 130 1.22 1.40 17.67
N LEU A 131 1.95 0.28 17.58
CA LEU A 131 3.37 0.29 17.27
C LEU A 131 3.64 0.84 15.87
N LEU A 132 2.87 0.36 14.89
CA LEU A 132 2.91 0.79 13.51
C LEU A 132 2.65 2.29 13.41
N ALA A 133 1.57 2.79 13.98
CA ALA A 133 1.24 4.21 13.94
C ALA A 133 2.33 5.08 14.57
N ASN A 134 2.85 4.72 15.75
CA ASN A 134 3.96 5.45 16.38
C ASN A 134 5.20 5.49 15.47
N TYR A 135 5.49 4.37 14.81
CA TYR A 135 6.58 4.27 13.85
C TYR A 135 6.34 5.14 12.62
N LEU A 136 5.12 5.15 12.05
CA LEU A 136 4.76 6.02 10.93
C LEU A 136 4.84 7.50 11.33
N VAL A 137 4.39 7.88 12.54
CA VAL A 137 4.55 9.25 13.06
C VAL A 137 6.00 9.67 13.13
N CYS A 138 6.88 8.81 13.68
CA CYS A 138 8.32 9.06 13.68
C CYS A 138 8.87 9.20 12.26
N TYR A 139 8.52 8.27 11.37
CA TYR A 139 9.03 8.21 10.01
C TYR A 139 8.62 9.43 9.18
N MET A 140 7.35 9.84 9.28
CA MET A 140 6.78 11.02 8.64
C MET A 140 7.42 12.31 9.18
N SER A 141 7.78 12.35 10.46
CA SER A 141 8.40 13.52 11.10
C SER A 141 9.92 13.60 10.94
N SER A 142 10.56 12.59 10.37
CA SER A 142 12.02 12.55 10.24
C SER A 142 12.54 13.55 9.22
N LYS A 143 13.49 14.39 9.63
CA LYS A 143 14.23 15.32 8.76
C LYS A 143 15.33 14.65 7.94
N VAL A 144 15.67 13.39 8.24
CA VAL A 144 16.74 12.64 7.57
C VAL A 144 16.13 11.69 6.56
N GLU A 145 16.08 12.11 5.29
CA GLU A 145 15.36 11.38 4.23
C GLU A 145 15.88 9.95 3.99
N THR A 146 17.20 9.77 3.98
CA THR A 146 17.84 8.50 3.56
C THR A 146 17.85 7.42 4.65
N HIS A 147 17.64 7.78 5.91
CA HIS A 147 17.81 6.87 7.06
C HIS A 147 16.63 6.91 8.03
N SER A 148 15.48 7.49 7.67
CA SER A 148 14.33 7.61 8.58
C SER A 148 13.91 6.26 9.16
N GLY A 149 13.89 5.20 8.35
CA GLY A 149 13.52 3.85 8.81
C GLY A 149 14.49 3.26 9.83
N TYR A 150 15.80 3.47 9.62
CA TYR A 150 16.84 3.07 10.57
C TYR A 150 16.70 3.85 11.88
N GLN A 151 16.63 5.18 11.80
CA GLN A 151 16.54 6.04 12.98
C GLN A 151 15.29 5.75 13.80
N CYS A 152 14.12 5.67 13.17
CA CYS A 152 12.87 5.43 13.89
C CYS A 152 12.81 4.05 14.53
N THR A 153 13.30 3.01 13.85
CA THR A 153 13.38 1.69 14.49
C THR A 153 14.38 1.68 15.65
N ARG A 154 15.52 2.37 15.57
CA ARG A 154 16.47 2.50 16.70
C ARG A 154 15.87 3.29 17.86
N ASN A 155 15.33 4.47 17.60
CA ASN A 155 14.78 5.37 18.62
C ASN A 155 13.62 4.74 19.40
N MET A 156 12.88 3.82 18.77
CA MET A 156 11.75 3.12 19.38
C MET A 156 12.11 1.75 19.96
N GLY A 157 13.39 1.33 19.91
CA GLY A 157 13.81 0.01 20.38
C GLY A 157 13.28 -1.16 19.52
N LEU A 158 13.02 -0.91 18.23
CA LEU A 158 12.42 -1.85 17.26
C LEU A 158 13.42 -2.38 16.23
N TYR A 159 14.68 -1.98 16.33
CA TYR A 159 15.67 -2.24 15.30
C TYR A 159 15.88 -3.73 15.05
N ASP A 160 16.19 -4.49 16.10
CA ASP A 160 16.52 -5.91 16.00
C ASP A 160 15.32 -6.73 15.51
N ASP A 161 14.11 -6.35 15.92
CA ASP A 161 12.89 -7.07 15.58
C ASP A 161 12.36 -6.75 14.18
N TYR A 162 12.53 -5.51 13.70
CA TYR A 162 11.74 -4.99 12.58
C TYR A 162 12.54 -4.38 11.44
N TYR A 163 13.65 -3.70 11.70
CA TYR A 163 14.37 -2.98 10.63
C TYR A 163 14.78 -3.92 9.49
N GLY A 164 15.38 -5.07 9.83
CA GLY A 164 15.78 -6.08 8.86
C GLY A 164 14.60 -6.65 8.06
N LYS A 165 13.44 -6.86 8.69
CA LYS A 165 12.23 -7.38 8.03
C LYS A 165 11.64 -6.37 7.06
N ILE A 166 11.55 -5.10 7.45
CA ILE A 166 11.07 -4.01 6.59
C ILE A 166 12.03 -3.83 5.40
N LYS A 167 13.34 -3.80 5.65
CA LYS A 167 14.36 -3.73 4.61
C LYS A 167 14.26 -4.91 3.64
N LYS A 168 14.06 -6.13 4.14
CA LYS A 168 13.88 -7.33 3.31
C LYS A 168 12.65 -7.21 2.40
N CYS A 169 11.52 -6.73 2.93
CA CYS A 169 10.34 -6.45 2.11
C CYS A 169 10.65 -5.39 1.03
N PHE A 170 11.28 -4.29 1.41
CA PHE A 170 11.58 -3.17 0.51
C PHE A 170 12.50 -3.57 -0.65
N MET A 171 13.50 -4.41 -0.36
CA MET A 171 14.44 -4.92 -1.37
C MET A 171 13.82 -5.99 -2.28
N ASN A 172 12.76 -6.68 -1.82
CA ASN A 172 11.97 -7.55 -2.68
C ASN A 172 11.05 -6.68 -3.56
N ARG A 173 11.47 -6.45 -4.81
CA ARG A 173 10.72 -5.62 -5.75
C ARG A 173 9.32 -6.15 -6.05
N GLU A 174 9.16 -7.47 -6.26
CA GLU A 174 7.86 -8.06 -6.57
C GLU A 174 6.87 -7.80 -5.43
N LEU A 175 7.26 -8.09 -4.19
CA LEU A 175 6.42 -7.85 -3.02
C LEU A 175 6.12 -6.36 -2.83
N SER A 176 7.16 -5.52 -2.78
CA SER A 176 7.00 -4.09 -2.50
C SER A 176 6.25 -3.34 -3.59
N ASP A 177 6.44 -3.68 -4.87
CA ASP A 177 5.66 -3.15 -5.98
C ASP A 177 4.21 -3.64 -5.91
N SER A 178 3.96 -4.92 -5.56
CA SER A 178 2.59 -5.42 -5.38
C SER A 178 1.82 -4.68 -4.29
N LEU A 179 2.48 -4.33 -3.18
CA LEU A 179 1.88 -3.55 -2.10
C LEU A 179 1.52 -2.15 -2.59
N MET A 180 2.41 -1.48 -3.32
CA MET A 180 2.14 -0.17 -3.91
C MET A 180 1.00 -0.20 -4.93
N VAL A 181 0.89 -1.26 -5.74
CA VAL A 181 -0.24 -1.46 -6.68
C VAL A 181 -1.55 -1.65 -5.93
N GLN A 182 -1.55 -2.41 -4.83
CA GLN A 182 -2.74 -2.59 -3.98
C GLN A 182 -3.19 -1.26 -3.37
N TYR A 183 -2.27 -0.49 -2.78
CA TYR A 183 -2.60 0.84 -2.25
C TYR A 183 -3.10 1.77 -3.35
N SER A 184 -2.47 1.77 -4.52
CA SER A 184 -2.94 2.52 -5.70
C SER A 184 -4.38 2.19 -6.09
N ASN A 185 -4.70 0.90 -6.19
CA ASN A 185 -6.07 0.46 -6.54
C ASN A 185 -7.07 0.96 -5.49
N ARG A 186 -6.78 0.77 -4.20
CA ARG A 186 -7.65 1.21 -3.11
C ARG A 186 -7.87 2.72 -3.14
N THR A 187 -6.82 3.51 -3.37
CA THR A 187 -6.90 4.96 -3.52
C THR A 187 -7.80 5.37 -4.69
N GLN A 188 -7.59 4.78 -5.86
CA GLN A 188 -8.33 5.11 -7.08
C GLN A 188 -9.79 4.64 -7.06
N THR A 189 -10.10 3.60 -6.28
CA THR A 189 -11.47 3.11 -6.11
C THR A 189 -12.31 4.02 -5.21
N VAL A 190 -11.72 4.60 -4.17
CA VAL A 190 -12.47 5.32 -3.12
C VAL A 190 -12.42 6.83 -3.28
N LEU A 191 -11.27 7.38 -3.71
CA LEU A 191 -11.10 8.83 -3.79
C LEU A 191 -11.48 9.35 -5.18
N PRO A 192 -12.30 10.42 -5.27
CA PRO A 192 -12.51 11.11 -6.54
C PRO A 192 -11.21 11.77 -7.02
N GLN A 193 -11.10 12.03 -8.33
CA GLN A 193 -9.90 12.67 -8.90
C GLN A 193 -9.58 14.04 -8.30
N SER A 194 -10.61 14.78 -7.85
CA SER A 194 -10.47 16.08 -7.19
C SER A 194 -9.93 15.99 -5.76
N ALA A 195 -9.97 14.81 -5.12
CA ALA A 195 -9.61 14.66 -3.71
C ALA A 195 -8.18 15.13 -3.43
N GLN A 196 -7.99 15.79 -2.29
CA GLN A 196 -6.67 16.20 -1.81
C GLN A 196 -6.06 15.13 -0.89
N ILE A 197 -4.75 15.20 -0.69
CA ILE A 197 -4.03 14.30 0.21
C ILE A 197 -3.47 15.14 1.37
N PRO A 198 -3.62 14.72 2.64
CA PRO A 198 -4.25 13.47 3.06
C PRO A 198 -5.77 13.48 2.89
N SER A 199 -6.34 12.30 2.69
CA SER A 199 -7.80 12.06 2.70
C SER A 199 -8.14 11.06 3.80
N ILE A 200 -9.23 11.33 4.52
CA ILE A 200 -9.78 10.48 5.57
C ILE A 200 -11.09 9.89 5.06
N VAL A 201 -11.18 8.57 5.10
CA VAL A 201 -12.36 7.80 4.64
C VAL A 201 -12.91 7.02 5.81
N ILE A 202 -14.21 7.18 6.06
CA ILE A 202 -14.91 6.55 7.18
C ILE A 202 -15.79 5.43 6.63
N ASN A 203 -15.58 4.20 7.10
CA ASN A 203 -16.31 3.00 6.64
C ASN A 203 -16.35 2.86 5.11
N GLY A 204 -15.25 3.19 4.43
CA GLY A 204 -15.13 3.11 2.97
C GLY A 204 -15.80 4.25 2.20
N VAL A 205 -16.40 5.23 2.87
CA VAL A 205 -17.05 6.38 2.24
C VAL A 205 -16.17 7.63 2.38
N TYR A 206 -15.82 8.23 1.24
CA TYR A 206 -15.18 9.54 1.20
C TYR A 206 -16.25 10.64 1.27
N ASN A 207 -16.10 11.58 2.21
CA ASN A 207 -16.98 12.73 2.35
C ASN A 207 -16.15 14.02 2.25
N GLU A 208 -16.34 14.78 1.17
CA GLU A 208 -15.59 16.00 0.90
C GLU A 208 -15.78 17.06 1.99
N MET A 209 -17.00 17.22 2.51
CA MET A 209 -17.33 18.24 3.50
C MET A 209 -16.64 18.00 4.84
N GLU A 210 -16.27 16.75 5.15
CA GLU A 210 -15.64 16.39 6.42
C GLU A 210 -14.11 16.33 6.35
N GLN A 211 -13.50 16.50 5.16
CA GLN A 211 -12.05 16.39 5.02
C GLN A 211 -11.31 17.48 5.80
N ASP A 212 -11.76 18.73 5.70
CA ASP A 212 -11.13 19.84 6.40
C ASP A 212 -11.28 19.71 7.92
N GLU A 213 -12.45 19.27 8.38
CA GLU A 213 -12.66 18.98 9.79
C GLU A 213 -11.79 17.82 10.26
N ALA A 214 -11.69 16.74 9.49
CA ALA A 214 -10.88 15.58 9.86
C ALA A 214 -9.38 15.90 9.92
N LYS A 215 -8.87 16.78 9.04
CA LYS A 215 -7.49 17.25 9.07
C LYS A 215 -7.16 18.07 10.33
N ASN A 216 -8.12 18.85 10.82
CA ASN A 216 -7.91 19.78 11.95
C ASN A 216 -8.37 19.20 13.30
N ASN A 217 -9.36 18.31 13.29
CA ASN A 217 -9.99 17.71 14.46
C ASN A 217 -10.53 16.31 14.14
N LEU A 218 -9.62 15.39 13.85
CA LEU A 218 -9.94 13.99 13.54
C LEU A 218 -10.78 13.32 14.62
N ARG A 219 -10.50 13.67 15.89
CA ARG A 219 -11.26 13.21 17.06
C ARG A 219 -12.75 13.53 16.91
N ASN A 220 -13.10 14.76 16.57
CA ASN A 220 -14.51 15.17 16.46
C ASN A 220 -15.23 14.41 15.36
N VAL A 221 -14.61 14.27 14.18
CA VAL A 221 -15.17 13.50 13.06
C VAL A 221 -15.40 12.05 13.48
N ILE A 222 -14.41 11.37 14.07
CA ILE A 222 -14.56 9.99 14.58
C ILE A 222 -15.74 9.89 15.56
N CYS A 223 -15.86 10.86 16.48
CA CYS A 223 -16.93 10.90 17.48
C CYS A 223 -18.34 11.09 16.91
N LYS A 224 -18.50 11.53 15.66
CA LYS A 224 -19.80 11.57 14.97
C LYS A 224 -20.31 10.16 14.64
N TYR A 225 -19.41 9.18 14.50
CA TYR A 225 -19.74 7.83 14.02
C TYR A 225 -19.75 6.75 15.12
N ILE A 226 -19.23 7.04 16.31
CA ILE A 226 -19.19 6.06 17.41
C ILE A 226 -20.43 6.20 18.29
N HIS A 227 -21.17 5.10 18.43
CA HIS A 227 -22.36 5.01 19.28
C HIS A 227 -22.33 3.75 20.17
N PRO A 228 -22.63 3.86 21.49
CA PRO A 228 -22.76 5.12 22.24
C PRO A 228 -21.44 5.88 22.30
N LYS A 229 -21.52 7.22 22.44
CA LYS A 229 -20.32 8.07 22.54
C LYS A 229 -19.56 7.75 23.83
N PRO A 230 -18.26 7.39 23.78
CA PRO A 230 -17.51 7.06 24.98
C PRO A 230 -17.21 8.32 25.80
N VAL A 231 -17.71 8.37 27.03
CA VAL A 231 -17.59 9.53 27.94
C VAL A 231 -16.14 9.95 28.14
N GLY A 232 -15.83 11.22 27.90
CA GLY A 232 -14.50 11.82 28.10
C GLY A 232 -13.53 11.58 26.93
N LEU A 233 -13.89 10.72 25.98
CA LEU A 233 -13.21 10.55 24.69
C LEU A 233 -13.97 11.26 23.58
N CYS A 234 -15.29 11.14 23.59
CA CYS A 234 -16.25 11.99 22.94
C CYS A 234 -17.05 12.70 24.05
#